data_AF-A0A0D8IUY6-F1
#
_entry.id   AF-A0A0D8IUY6-F1
#
_cell.length_a   1.000
_cell.length_b   1.000
_cell.length_c   1.000
_cell.angle_alpha   90.00
_cell.angle_beta   90.00
_cell.angle_gamma   90.00
#
_symmetry.space_group_name_H-M   'P 1'
#
loop_
_entity.id
_entity.type
_entity.pdbx_description
1 polymer ?
#
loop_
_entity_poly.entity_id
_entity_poly.type
_entity_poly.pdbx_seq_one_letter_code
_entity_poly.pdbx_strand_id
1 'polypeptide(L)'
;MAKKHGHYCKVCEEYKSNESFSGKGHSAHICKKCAVLSPAERSREMTLARLMNLPYRLSAEQKAWLKGLQKDKCPEIAEAAQMVYAEHFPYAERNERKQQLHISEMTFVVQDELWDEYGDSFDAQIMFILDRKTRLISCTQAGASNTIELTAKEMRKLLNRIVNAYEIFCWEEDFSQEMPDVLGEEEDLADIEVSEDEGQPSWSVSVSYSNGEKQQMKGFDIPIRVNELALDLLQYFENDEDADDDEPYI
;
A
#
# COMPACT_ATOMS: atom_id res chain seq x y z
N MET A 1 -40.72 35.41 3.57
CA MET A 1 -41.44 34.21 3.10
C MET A 1 -40.43 33.07 3.03
N ALA A 2 -40.63 32.00 3.80
CA ALA A 2 -39.72 30.85 3.77
C ALA A 2 -39.76 30.22 2.37
N LYS A 3 -38.60 30.13 1.70
CA LYS A 3 -38.48 29.38 0.44
C LYS A 3 -38.97 27.96 0.74
N LYS A 4 -40.02 27.51 0.05
CA LYS A 4 -40.45 26.11 0.13
C LYS A 4 -39.26 25.27 -0.31
N HIS A 5 -38.68 24.52 0.64
CA HIS A 5 -37.59 23.61 0.36
C HIS A 5 -38.12 22.60 -0.68
N GLY A 6 -37.30 22.30 -1.69
CA GLY A 6 -37.66 21.35 -2.73
C GLY A 6 -37.93 19.95 -2.16
N HIS A 7 -38.41 19.03 -3.00
CA HIS A 7 -38.58 17.64 -2.64
C HIS A 7 -37.42 16.78 -3.13
N TYR A 8 -37.01 15.83 -2.31
CA TYR A 8 -35.95 14.88 -2.64
C TYR A 8 -36.48 13.78 -3.56
N CYS A 9 -35.75 13.52 -4.65
CA CYS A 9 -36.00 12.40 -5.56
C CYS A 9 -35.10 11.23 -5.18
N LYS A 10 -35.68 10.06 -4.88
CA LYS A 10 -34.91 8.87 -4.50
C LYS A 10 -34.20 8.16 -5.66
N VAL A 11 -34.49 8.56 -6.91
CA VAL A 11 -33.91 7.92 -8.11
C VAL A 11 -32.60 8.56 -8.52
N CYS A 12 -32.57 9.89 -8.59
CA CYS A 12 -31.36 10.65 -8.94
C CYS A 12 -30.68 11.28 -7.71
N GLU A 13 -31.17 10.99 -6.50
CA GLU A 13 -30.65 11.46 -5.22
C GLU A 13 -30.48 13.00 -5.08
N GLU A 14 -31.29 13.78 -5.80
CA GLU A 14 -31.24 15.24 -5.79
C GLU A 14 -32.51 15.88 -5.21
N TYR A 15 -32.36 17.03 -4.57
CA TYR A 15 -33.47 17.93 -4.25
C TYR A 15 -33.91 18.69 -5.50
N LYS A 16 -35.18 18.56 -5.87
CA LYS A 16 -35.78 19.25 -7.03
C LYS A 16 -36.92 20.16 -6.58
N SER A 17 -37.27 21.14 -7.40
CA SER A 17 -38.42 22.02 -7.15
C SER A 17 -39.73 21.22 -7.11
N ASN A 18 -40.75 21.71 -6.39
CA ASN A 18 -42.04 21.04 -6.28
C ASN A 18 -42.72 20.83 -7.66
N GLU A 19 -42.49 21.75 -8.59
CA GLU A 19 -42.97 21.69 -9.97
C GLU A 19 -42.34 20.55 -10.79
N SER A 20 -41.18 20.07 -10.35
CA SER A 20 -40.48 18.93 -10.96
C SER A 20 -41.12 17.57 -10.59
N PHE A 21 -42.14 17.56 -9.73
CA PHE A 21 -42.88 16.36 -9.35
C PHE A 21 -44.31 16.40 -9.90
N SER A 22 -44.84 15.23 -10.24
CA SER A 22 -46.28 15.04 -10.48
C SER A 22 -46.98 14.67 -9.18
N GLY A 23 -48.31 14.77 -9.09
CA GLY A 23 -49.04 14.39 -7.87
C GLY A 23 -48.71 12.96 -7.39
N LYS A 24 -48.68 11.99 -8.32
CA LYS A 24 -48.26 10.61 -8.03
C LYS A 24 -46.76 10.47 -7.75
N GLY A 25 -45.92 11.23 -8.47
CA GLY A 25 -44.46 11.22 -8.28
C GLY A 25 -44.03 11.81 -6.93
N HIS A 26 -44.79 12.78 -6.42
CA HIS A 26 -44.57 13.39 -5.11
C HIS A 26 -44.69 12.37 -3.97
N SER A 27 -45.77 11.58 -3.96
CA SER A 27 -45.97 10.50 -2.98
C SER A 27 -44.94 9.38 -3.11
N ALA A 28 -44.43 9.13 -4.32
CA ALA A 28 -43.44 8.10 -4.57
C ALA A 28 -41.97 8.56 -4.37
N HIS A 29 -41.75 9.86 -4.13
CA HIS A 29 -40.44 10.51 -4.15
C HIS A 29 -39.69 10.32 -5.48
N ILE A 30 -40.40 10.39 -6.62
CA ILE A 30 -39.85 10.24 -7.97
C ILE A 30 -40.18 11.49 -8.79
N CYS A 31 -39.15 12.20 -9.26
CA CYS A 31 -39.33 13.39 -10.10
C CYS A 31 -39.85 13.01 -11.49
N LYS A 32 -40.43 13.98 -12.21
CA LYS A 32 -41.01 13.76 -13.55
C LYS A 32 -40.02 13.15 -14.54
N LYS A 33 -38.74 13.55 -14.51
CA LYS A 33 -37.69 12.98 -15.39
C LYS A 33 -37.49 11.49 -15.12
N CYS A 34 -37.30 11.12 -13.85
CA CYS A 34 -37.12 9.73 -13.44
C CYS A 34 -38.40 8.88 -13.61
N ALA A 35 -39.58 9.51 -13.57
CA ALA A 35 -40.85 8.82 -13.74
C ALA A 35 -41.14 8.36 -15.18
N VAL A 36 -40.36 8.82 -16.17
CA VAL A 36 -40.46 8.35 -17.57
C VAL A 36 -39.60 7.12 -17.83
N LEU A 37 -38.52 6.94 -17.07
CA LEU A 37 -37.60 5.81 -17.19
C LEU A 37 -38.31 4.47 -16.95
N SER A 38 -37.87 3.42 -17.63
CA SER A 38 -38.28 2.05 -17.34
C SER A 38 -37.84 1.61 -15.93
N PRO A 39 -38.46 0.57 -15.34
CA PRO A 39 -38.03 0.06 -14.03
C PRO A 39 -36.54 -0.32 -13.97
N ALA A 40 -36.01 -0.90 -15.05
CA ALA A 40 -34.59 -1.27 -15.14
C ALA A 40 -33.68 -0.04 -15.15
N GLU A 41 -34.02 0.98 -15.94
CA GLU A 41 -33.26 2.24 -16.00
C GLU A 41 -33.32 3.01 -14.67
N ARG A 42 -34.47 3.01 -13.98
CA ARG A 42 -34.57 3.61 -12.64
C ARG A 42 -33.69 2.88 -11.64
N SER A 43 -33.66 1.55 -11.68
CA SER A 43 -32.81 0.77 -10.80
C SER A 43 -31.33 1.05 -11.05
N ARG A 44 -30.93 1.16 -12.33
CA ARG A 44 -29.57 1.55 -12.72
C ARG A 44 -29.21 2.93 -12.17
N GLU A 45 -30.07 3.93 -12.41
CA GLU A 45 -29.86 5.30 -11.94
C GLU A 45 -29.75 5.38 -10.41
N MET A 46 -30.62 4.66 -9.69
CA MET A 46 -30.57 4.57 -8.22
C MET A 46 -29.25 3.98 -7.73
N THR A 47 -28.77 2.92 -8.37
CA THR A 47 -27.49 2.30 -7.99
C THR A 47 -26.31 3.23 -8.27
N LEU A 48 -26.28 3.90 -9.42
CA LEU A 48 -25.23 4.85 -9.78
C LEU A 48 -25.23 6.06 -8.84
N ALA A 49 -26.38 6.67 -8.59
CA ALA A 49 -26.50 7.79 -7.66
C ALA A 49 -25.99 7.40 -6.26
N ARG A 50 -26.38 6.22 -5.77
CA ARG A 50 -25.94 5.70 -4.48
C ARG A 50 -24.43 5.45 -4.43
N LEU A 51 -23.81 4.97 -5.51
CA LEU A 51 -22.36 4.80 -5.60
C LEU A 51 -21.63 6.13 -5.43
N MET A 52 -22.10 7.18 -6.12
CA MET A 52 -21.49 8.52 -6.06
C MET A 52 -21.69 9.24 -4.72
N ASN A 53 -22.72 8.85 -3.94
CA ASN A 53 -23.03 9.45 -2.65
C ASN A 53 -22.68 8.54 -1.46
N LEU A 54 -21.75 7.59 -1.64
CA LEU A 54 -21.27 6.77 -0.54
C LEU A 54 -20.54 7.62 0.52
N PRO A 55 -20.74 7.33 1.82
CA PRO A 55 -20.03 8.05 2.88
C PRO A 55 -18.57 7.64 2.90
N TYR A 56 -17.69 8.56 3.29
CA TYR A 56 -16.24 8.30 3.40
C TYR A 56 -15.92 7.03 4.23
N ARG A 57 -16.61 6.84 5.37
CA ARG A 57 -16.52 5.61 6.18
C ARG A 57 -17.66 4.67 5.83
N LEU A 58 -17.30 3.55 5.18
CA LEU A 58 -18.24 2.51 4.79
C LEU A 58 -18.49 1.49 5.92
N SER A 59 -19.75 1.14 6.14
CA SER A 59 -20.15 -0.01 6.95
C SER A 59 -19.77 -1.34 6.29
N ALA A 60 -19.77 -2.44 7.05
CA ALA A 60 -19.49 -3.77 6.49
C ALA A 60 -20.45 -4.15 5.36
N GLU A 61 -21.74 -3.80 5.47
CA GLU A 61 -22.74 -4.02 4.44
C GLU A 61 -22.48 -3.20 3.19
N GLN A 62 -22.09 -1.92 3.34
CA GLN A 62 -21.75 -1.05 2.20
C GLN A 62 -20.50 -1.55 1.47
N LYS A 63 -19.49 -2.04 2.22
CA LYS A 63 -18.30 -2.66 1.63
C LYS A 63 -18.65 -3.92 0.84
N ALA A 64 -19.47 -4.80 1.41
CA ALA A 64 -19.90 -6.02 0.73
C ALA A 64 -20.74 -5.71 -0.52
N TRP A 65 -21.64 -4.72 -0.43
CA TRP A 65 -22.43 -4.24 -1.56
C TRP A 65 -21.54 -3.68 -2.68
N LEU A 66 -20.60 -2.79 -2.36
CA LEU A 66 -19.66 -2.22 -3.33
C LEU A 66 -18.77 -3.30 -3.99
N LYS A 67 -18.24 -4.25 -3.20
CA LYS A 67 -17.45 -5.38 -3.72
C LYS A 67 -18.27 -6.29 -4.64
N GLY A 68 -19.56 -6.46 -4.36
CA GLY A 68 -20.48 -7.20 -5.24
C GLY A 68 -20.72 -6.51 -6.57
N LEU A 69 -20.87 -5.18 -6.57
CA LEU A 69 -21.17 -4.40 -7.77
C LEU A 69 -20.03 -4.33 -8.79
N GLN A 70 -18.78 -4.52 -8.39
CA GLN A 70 -17.65 -4.59 -9.33
C GLN A 70 -17.79 -5.72 -10.37
N LYS A 71 -18.65 -6.71 -10.12
CA LYS A 71 -18.94 -7.84 -11.01
C LYS A 71 -20.38 -7.82 -11.54
N ASP A 72 -21.03 -6.65 -11.52
CA ASP A 72 -22.39 -6.51 -12.04
C ASP A 72 -22.44 -6.76 -13.56
N LYS A 73 -23.62 -7.16 -14.06
CA LYS A 73 -23.83 -7.40 -15.50
C LYS A 73 -23.89 -6.10 -16.30
N CYS A 74 -24.21 -4.99 -15.64
CA CYS A 74 -24.22 -3.67 -16.25
C CYS A 74 -22.81 -3.06 -16.18
N PRO A 75 -22.14 -2.84 -17.33
CA PRO A 75 -20.75 -2.37 -17.35
C PRO A 75 -20.59 -1.01 -16.66
N GLU A 76 -21.53 -0.08 -16.88
CA GLU A 76 -21.50 1.25 -16.25
C GLU A 76 -21.56 1.19 -14.72
N ILE A 77 -22.34 0.28 -14.15
CA ILE A 77 -22.38 0.07 -12.70
C ILE A 77 -21.08 -0.58 -12.21
N ALA A 78 -20.56 -1.56 -12.95
CA ALA A 78 -19.33 -2.26 -12.59
C ALA A 78 -18.12 -1.33 -12.62
N GLU A 79 -17.98 -0.52 -13.67
CA GLU A 79 -16.91 0.49 -13.82
C GLU A 79 -17.01 1.56 -12.73
N ALA A 80 -18.20 2.13 -12.49
CA ALA A 80 -18.39 3.09 -11.41
C ALA A 80 -18.06 2.49 -10.04
N ALA A 81 -18.46 1.24 -9.78
CA ALA A 81 -18.15 0.54 -8.55
C ALA A 81 -16.66 0.27 -8.39
N GLN A 82 -15.93 -0.04 -9.47
CA GLN A 82 -14.48 -0.21 -9.45
C GLN A 82 -13.77 1.10 -9.11
N MET A 83 -14.14 2.21 -9.75
CA MET A 83 -13.57 3.53 -9.46
C MET A 83 -13.79 3.94 -8.00
N VAL A 84 -15.04 3.84 -7.52
CA VAL A 84 -15.39 4.19 -6.13
C VAL A 84 -14.68 3.25 -5.14
N TYR A 85 -14.53 1.97 -5.47
CA TYR A 85 -13.78 1.04 -4.63
C TYR A 85 -12.30 1.39 -4.56
N ALA A 86 -11.66 1.73 -5.69
CA ALA A 86 -10.26 2.15 -5.71
C ALA A 86 -10.04 3.43 -4.88
N GLU A 87 -10.96 4.40 -4.95
CA GLU A 87 -10.89 5.63 -4.15
C GLU A 87 -11.01 5.36 -2.63
N HIS A 88 -11.95 4.50 -2.23
CA HIS A 88 -12.12 4.16 -0.81
C HIS A 88 -11.03 3.22 -0.26
N PHE A 89 -10.41 2.43 -1.13
CA PHE A 89 -9.41 1.43 -0.75
C PHE A 89 -8.18 1.49 -1.67
N PRO A 90 -7.40 2.59 -1.63
CA PRO A 90 -6.25 2.78 -2.52
C PRO A 90 -5.18 1.68 -2.35
N TYR A 91 -5.12 1.08 -1.16
CA TYR A 91 -4.19 -0.01 -0.85
C TYR A 91 -4.85 -1.39 -0.90
N ALA A 92 -6.03 -1.56 -1.50
CA ALA A 92 -6.74 -2.83 -1.52
C ALA A 92 -5.92 -3.95 -2.17
N GLU A 93 -5.39 -3.70 -3.36
CA GLU A 93 -4.60 -4.67 -4.12
C GLU A 93 -3.33 -5.05 -3.37
N ARG A 94 -2.58 -4.03 -2.88
CA ARG A 94 -1.40 -4.23 -2.03
C ARG A 94 -1.75 -5.06 -0.79
N ASN A 95 -2.86 -4.78 -0.11
CA ASN A 95 -3.28 -5.51 1.08
C ASN A 95 -3.76 -6.95 0.80
N GLU A 96 -4.40 -7.19 -0.35
CA GLU A 96 -4.75 -8.55 -0.78
C GLU A 96 -3.49 -9.36 -1.14
N ARG A 97 -2.49 -8.72 -1.76
CA ARG A 97 -1.19 -9.34 -2.08
C ARG A 97 -0.41 -9.68 -0.80
N LYS A 98 -0.34 -8.78 0.18
CA LYS A 98 0.31 -9.01 1.50
C LYS A 98 -0.13 -10.32 2.16
N GLN A 99 -1.42 -10.63 2.11
CA GLN A 99 -1.98 -11.81 2.78
C GLN A 99 -1.51 -13.13 2.16
N GLN A 100 -1.08 -13.11 0.91
CA GLN A 100 -0.63 -14.28 0.16
C GLN A 100 0.89 -14.47 0.23
N LEU A 101 1.62 -13.42 0.59
CA LEU A 101 3.07 -13.41 0.63
C LEU A 101 3.57 -13.84 2.00
N HIS A 102 4.27 -14.97 2.01
CA HIS A 102 5.09 -15.34 3.15
C HIS A 102 6.51 -15.64 2.70
N ILE A 103 7.46 -14.87 3.23
CA ILE A 103 8.89 -15.02 2.94
C ILE A 103 9.35 -16.41 3.41
N SER A 104 10.11 -17.10 2.55
CA SER A 104 10.84 -18.33 2.88
C SER A 104 12.31 -18.06 3.11
N GLU A 105 12.91 -17.24 2.25
CA GLU A 105 14.31 -16.85 2.29
C GLU A 105 14.43 -15.41 1.81
N MET A 106 15.32 -14.63 2.42
CA MET A 106 15.58 -13.26 2.02
C MET A 106 17.05 -12.94 2.21
N THR A 107 17.65 -12.38 1.17
CA THR A 107 19.00 -11.80 1.20
C THR A 107 18.88 -10.32 0.99
N PHE A 108 19.36 -9.51 1.94
CA PHE A 108 19.29 -8.06 1.90
C PHE A 108 20.70 -7.49 2.09
N VAL A 109 21.10 -6.57 1.23
CA VAL A 109 22.44 -6.01 1.18
C VAL A 109 22.34 -4.49 1.16
N VAL A 110 23.15 -3.83 1.97
CA VAL A 110 23.33 -2.37 2.00
C VAL A 110 24.84 -2.09 1.91
N GLN A 111 25.22 -1.12 1.08
CA GLN A 111 26.61 -0.81 0.70
C GLN A 111 26.86 0.71 0.62
N ASP A 112 26.18 1.48 1.45
CA ASP A 112 26.18 2.94 1.41
C ASP A 112 25.85 3.49 2.82
N GLU A 113 25.75 4.80 2.97
CA GLU A 113 25.57 5.49 4.25
C GLU A 113 24.17 5.29 4.83
N LEU A 114 24.10 4.74 6.04
CA LEU A 114 22.87 4.64 6.85
C LEU A 114 22.82 5.76 7.89
N TRP A 115 21.61 6.15 8.27
CA TRP A 115 21.33 7.21 9.24
C TRP A 115 20.61 6.62 10.43
N ASP A 116 21.16 6.78 11.63
CA ASP A 116 20.55 6.30 12.86
C ASP A 116 19.38 7.19 13.34
N GLU A 117 18.79 6.85 14.48
CA GLU A 117 17.67 7.61 15.06
C GLU A 117 18.05 9.02 15.58
N TYR A 118 19.35 9.27 15.78
CA TYR A 118 19.89 10.56 16.21
C TYR A 118 20.28 11.44 15.02
N GLY A 119 20.23 10.89 13.80
CA GLY A 119 20.63 11.55 12.56
C GLY A 119 22.15 11.52 12.34
N ASP A 120 22.85 10.66 13.06
CA ASP A 120 24.26 10.37 12.81
C ASP A 120 24.35 9.32 11.70
N SER A 121 25.27 9.56 10.77
CA SER A 121 25.44 8.74 9.59
C SER A 121 26.66 7.82 9.71
N PHE A 122 26.58 6.64 9.12
CA PHE A 122 27.68 5.67 9.11
C PHE A 122 27.72 4.84 7.84
N ASP A 123 28.93 4.52 7.36
CA ASP A 123 29.15 3.68 6.20
C ASP A 123 28.73 2.23 6.50
N ALA A 124 27.71 1.74 5.81
CA ALA A 124 27.19 0.40 6.01
C ALA A 124 27.54 -0.52 4.83
N GLN A 125 28.45 -1.46 5.06
CA GLN A 125 28.69 -2.59 4.15
C GLN A 125 28.19 -3.89 4.80
N ILE A 126 26.88 -4.11 4.72
CA ILE A 126 26.17 -5.11 5.51
C ILE A 126 25.36 -6.02 4.60
N MET A 127 25.39 -7.32 4.89
CA MET A 127 24.55 -8.33 4.25
C MET A 127 23.79 -9.14 5.29
N PHE A 128 22.47 -9.18 5.16
CA PHE A 128 21.57 -10.00 5.94
C PHE A 128 21.07 -11.19 5.13
N ILE A 129 21.02 -12.36 5.75
CA ILE A 129 20.41 -13.57 5.20
C ILE A 129 19.42 -14.11 6.23
N LEU A 130 18.14 -14.18 5.85
CA LEU A 130 17.06 -14.70 6.67
C LEU A 130 16.55 -16.00 6.03
N ASP A 131 16.56 -17.09 6.79
CA ASP A 131 15.97 -18.37 6.36
C ASP A 131 14.90 -18.82 7.35
N ARG A 132 13.66 -18.94 6.85
CA ARG A 132 12.51 -19.32 7.67
C ARG A 132 12.55 -20.76 8.16
N LYS A 133 13.10 -21.68 7.37
CA LYS A 133 13.15 -23.12 7.69
C LYS A 133 14.18 -23.39 8.79
N THR A 134 15.37 -22.80 8.64
CA THR A 134 16.43 -22.92 9.65
C THR A 134 16.19 -22.01 10.85
N ARG A 135 15.38 -20.95 10.68
CA ARG A 135 15.11 -19.89 11.67
C ARG A 135 16.36 -19.10 12.02
N LEU A 136 17.32 -19.09 11.12
CA LEU A 136 18.57 -18.35 11.28
C LEU A 136 18.45 -16.99 10.62
N ILE A 137 19.01 -15.99 11.31
CA ILE A 137 19.33 -14.69 10.74
C ILE A 137 20.84 -14.57 10.79
N SER A 138 21.45 -14.34 9.63
CA SER A 138 22.87 -14.09 9.51
C SER A 138 23.09 -12.64 9.13
N CYS A 139 24.07 -11.99 9.74
CA CYS A 139 24.52 -10.65 9.41
C CYS A 139 26.02 -10.69 9.15
N THR A 140 26.44 -10.21 7.99
CA THR A 140 27.84 -10.11 7.60
C THR A 140 28.18 -8.64 7.46
N GLN A 141 29.13 -8.15 8.27
CA GLN A 141 29.62 -6.77 8.27
C GLN A 141 31.14 -6.77 8.18
N ALA A 142 31.71 -5.99 7.26
CA ALA A 142 33.17 -5.84 7.12
C ALA A 142 33.97 -7.16 7.10
N GLY A 143 33.37 -8.25 6.59
CA GLY A 143 33.97 -9.59 6.51
C GLY A 143 33.75 -10.50 7.74
N ALA A 144 33.20 -10.00 8.85
CA ALA A 144 32.76 -10.81 9.98
C ALA A 144 31.30 -11.22 9.81
N SER A 145 30.97 -12.50 10.05
CA SER A 145 29.61 -13.02 9.95
C SER A 145 29.12 -13.54 11.29
N ASN A 146 28.03 -12.96 11.78
CA ASN A 146 27.33 -13.38 12.98
C ASN A 146 26.02 -14.07 12.59
N THR A 147 25.62 -15.10 13.32
CA THR A 147 24.37 -15.83 13.04
C THR A 147 23.63 -16.10 14.34
N ILE A 148 22.35 -15.80 14.35
CA ILE A 148 21.47 -15.95 15.51
C ILE A 148 20.29 -16.84 15.12
N GLU A 149 19.94 -17.77 16.00
CA GLU A 149 18.74 -18.58 15.87
C GLU A 149 17.58 -17.94 16.62
N LEU A 150 16.49 -17.65 15.91
CA LEU A 150 15.26 -17.13 16.50
C LEU A 150 14.28 -18.25 16.85
N THR A 151 13.42 -17.99 17.83
CA THR A 151 12.26 -18.85 18.04
C THR A 151 11.32 -18.80 16.83
N ALA A 152 10.51 -19.84 16.65
CA ALA A 152 9.53 -19.89 15.55
C ALA A 152 8.51 -18.73 15.60
N LYS A 153 8.26 -18.17 16.79
CA LYS A 153 7.34 -17.04 16.97
C LYS A 153 8.00 -15.73 16.53
N GLU A 154 9.26 -15.49 16.92
CA GLU A 154 10.03 -14.30 16.55
C GLU A 154 10.29 -14.26 15.06
N MET A 155 10.77 -15.37 14.47
CA MET A 155 11.00 -15.46 13.02
C MET A 155 9.73 -15.16 12.23
N ARG A 156 8.58 -15.71 12.65
CA ARG A 156 7.30 -15.40 12.01
C ARG A 156 6.92 -13.92 12.15
N LYS A 157 7.13 -13.34 13.33
CA LYS A 157 6.81 -11.92 13.60
C LYS A 157 7.68 -11.01 12.73
N LEU A 158 8.97 -11.28 12.62
CA LEU A 158 9.91 -10.53 11.78
C LEU A 158 9.51 -10.59 10.31
N LEU A 159 9.36 -11.79 9.74
CA LEU A 159 9.02 -11.94 8.32
C LEU A 159 7.65 -11.31 8.00
N ASN A 160 6.69 -11.40 8.92
CA ASN A 160 5.42 -10.71 8.77
C ASN A 160 5.57 -9.18 8.85
N ARG A 161 6.46 -8.66 9.71
CA ARG A 161 6.75 -7.22 9.79
C ARG A 161 7.37 -6.74 8.47
N ILE A 162 8.31 -7.48 7.91
CA ILE A 162 8.94 -7.19 6.60
C ILE A 162 7.88 -7.09 5.49
N VAL A 163 6.94 -8.05 5.42
CA VAL A 163 5.88 -8.00 4.38
C VAL A 163 4.85 -6.91 4.65
N ASN A 164 4.39 -6.74 5.90
CA ASN A 164 3.22 -5.91 6.19
C ASN A 164 3.54 -4.44 6.48
N ALA A 165 4.66 -4.16 7.15
CA ALA A 165 5.05 -2.82 7.55
C ALA A 165 6.00 -2.18 6.52
N TYR A 166 7.03 -2.92 6.09
CA TYR A 166 7.98 -2.42 5.10
C TYR A 166 7.46 -2.55 3.66
N GLU A 167 6.47 -3.41 3.43
CA GLU A 167 5.87 -3.65 2.11
C GLU A 167 6.91 -3.99 1.05
N ILE A 168 7.90 -4.82 1.42
CA ILE A 168 9.07 -5.08 0.58
C ILE A 168 8.72 -5.52 -0.85
N PHE A 169 7.58 -6.19 -1.03
CA PHE A 169 7.10 -6.66 -2.33
C PHE A 169 6.72 -5.54 -3.32
N CYS A 170 6.50 -4.32 -2.84
CA CYS A 170 6.18 -3.13 -3.65
C CYS A 170 7.41 -2.27 -3.96
N TRP A 171 8.56 -2.53 -3.35
CA TRP A 171 9.74 -1.65 -3.46
C TRP A 171 10.26 -1.49 -4.88
N GLU A 172 10.05 -2.47 -5.75
CA GLU A 172 10.35 -2.35 -7.17
C GLU A 172 9.51 -1.23 -7.83
N GLU A 173 8.21 -1.16 -7.55
CA GLU A 173 7.32 -0.10 -8.05
C GLU A 173 7.53 1.24 -7.31
N ASP A 174 7.78 1.18 -6.00
CA ASP A 174 7.88 2.36 -5.14
C ASP A 174 9.23 3.09 -5.34
N PHE A 175 10.29 2.37 -5.73
CA PHE A 175 11.65 2.91 -5.90
C PHE A 175 12.19 2.78 -7.32
N SER A 176 11.42 2.23 -8.27
CA SER A 176 11.78 2.33 -9.68
C SER A 176 11.87 3.81 -10.05
N GLN A 177 13.08 4.26 -10.34
CA GLN A 177 13.31 5.53 -11.01
C GLN A 177 12.87 5.36 -12.47
N GLU A 178 11.56 5.22 -12.73
CA GLU A 178 11.04 5.52 -14.06
C GLU A 178 11.20 7.01 -14.26
N MET A 179 12.22 7.39 -15.05
CA MET A 179 12.35 8.72 -15.59
C MET A 179 10.98 9.15 -16.15
N PRO A 180 10.42 10.29 -15.72
CA PRO A 180 9.31 10.88 -16.46
C PRO A 180 9.75 10.99 -17.91
N ASP A 181 8.99 10.42 -18.83
CA ASP A 181 9.11 10.72 -20.26
C ASP A 181 8.91 12.24 -20.41
N VAL A 182 10.00 13.01 -20.37
CA VAL A 182 10.04 14.42 -20.72
C VAL A 182 9.88 14.50 -22.23
N LEU A 183 8.68 14.19 -22.71
CA LEU A 183 8.16 14.72 -23.95
C LEU A 183 7.64 16.13 -23.65
N GLY A 184 8.57 17.06 -23.46
CA GLY A 184 8.26 18.43 -23.08
C GLY A 184 9.42 19.36 -23.39
N GLU A 185 9.56 19.67 -24.67
CA GLU A 185 10.16 20.87 -25.24
C GLU A 185 11.59 21.23 -24.78
N GLU A 186 12.52 21.15 -25.75
CA GLU A 186 13.88 21.66 -25.67
C GLU A 186 13.88 23.12 -25.17
N GLU A 187 14.30 23.36 -23.92
CA GLU A 187 14.90 24.63 -23.51
C GLU A 187 15.68 24.45 -22.19
N ASP A 188 17.01 24.45 -22.32
CA ASP A 188 18.00 24.86 -21.31
C ASP A 188 17.95 24.22 -19.91
N LEU A 189 18.11 22.89 -19.82
CA LEU A 189 18.61 22.25 -18.60
C LEU A 189 20.04 21.77 -18.83
N ALA A 190 20.97 22.53 -18.26
CA ALA A 190 22.39 22.26 -18.21
C ALA A 190 22.68 20.79 -17.88
N ASP A 191 23.50 20.16 -18.71
CA ASP A 191 24.29 18.95 -18.49
C ASP A 191 24.01 18.26 -17.14
N ILE A 192 22.89 17.53 -17.04
CA ILE A 192 22.84 16.41 -16.12
C ILE A 192 23.67 15.35 -16.82
N GLU A 193 24.96 15.30 -16.49
CA GLU A 193 25.78 14.13 -16.73
C GLU A 193 25.09 12.96 -16.02
N VAL A 194 24.20 12.27 -16.74
CA VAL A 194 23.77 10.93 -16.37
C VAL A 194 24.99 10.08 -16.59
N SER A 195 25.81 9.98 -15.55
CA SER A 195 26.80 8.93 -15.47
C SER A 195 26.03 7.62 -15.56
N GLU A 196 26.07 6.97 -16.73
CA GLU A 196 25.83 5.54 -16.89
C GLU A 196 26.91 4.73 -16.16
N ASP A 197 27.34 5.16 -14.98
CA ASP A 197 28.14 4.33 -14.12
C ASP A 197 27.20 3.18 -13.75
N GLU A 198 27.52 1.98 -14.21
CA GLU A 198 27.04 0.75 -13.59
C GLU A 198 27.59 0.66 -12.16
N GLY A 199 27.27 1.67 -11.36
CA GLY A 199 27.69 1.83 -9.99
C GLY A 199 27.22 0.61 -9.20
N GLN A 200 27.99 0.28 -8.18
CA GLN A 200 27.58 -0.72 -7.23
C GLN A 200 26.29 -0.23 -6.54
N PRO A 201 25.19 -0.98 -6.55
CA PRO A 201 23.93 -0.51 -5.98
C PRO A 201 24.08 -0.34 -4.46
N SER A 202 23.65 0.81 -3.95
CA SER A 202 23.66 1.14 -2.52
C SER A 202 22.84 0.15 -1.69
N TRP A 203 21.84 -0.48 -2.29
CA TRP A 203 21.16 -1.61 -1.68
C TRP A 203 20.62 -2.60 -2.71
N SER A 204 20.46 -3.85 -2.28
CA SER A 204 19.73 -4.85 -3.04
C SER A 204 19.02 -5.83 -2.11
N VAL A 205 17.86 -6.32 -2.52
CA VAL A 205 17.21 -7.42 -1.83
C VAL A 205 16.73 -8.47 -2.83
N SER A 206 16.96 -9.72 -2.47
CA SER A 206 16.37 -10.89 -3.11
C SER A 206 15.47 -11.60 -2.11
N VAL A 207 14.20 -11.76 -2.45
CA VAL A 207 13.20 -12.41 -1.61
C VAL A 207 12.64 -13.62 -2.34
N SER A 208 12.63 -14.76 -1.68
CA SER A 208 11.89 -15.95 -2.12
C SER A 208 10.69 -16.15 -1.20
N TYR A 209 9.52 -16.40 -1.80
CA TYR A 209 8.27 -16.61 -1.09
C TYR A 209 7.86 -18.09 -1.10
N SER A 210 7.05 -18.47 -0.11
CA SER A 210 6.54 -19.84 0.04
C SER A 210 5.58 -20.28 -1.08
N ASN A 211 5.00 -19.34 -1.83
CA ASN A 211 4.20 -19.61 -3.02
C ASN A 211 5.05 -19.94 -4.28
N GLY A 212 6.39 -19.86 -4.17
CA GLY A 212 7.34 -20.09 -5.26
C GLY A 212 7.74 -18.82 -6.03
N GLU A 213 7.12 -17.68 -5.75
CA GLU A 213 7.49 -16.38 -6.31
C GLU A 213 8.88 -15.97 -5.80
N LYS A 214 9.66 -15.32 -6.67
CA LYS A 214 10.95 -14.75 -6.33
C LYS A 214 10.99 -13.32 -6.86
N GLN A 215 11.51 -12.41 -6.06
CA GLN A 215 11.70 -11.02 -6.43
C GLN A 215 13.14 -10.62 -6.16
N GLN A 216 13.70 -9.81 -7.05
CA GLN A 216 14.98 -9.17 -6.86
C GLN A 216 14.82 -7.70 -7.21
N MET A 217 15.36 -6.84 -6.36
CA MET A 217 15.28 -5.40 -6.50
C MET A 217 16.59 -4.78 -6.01
N LYS A 218 16.91 -3.60 -6.52
CA LYS A 218 18.12 -2.86 -6.22
C LYS A 218 17.86 -1.36 -6.41
N GLY A 219 18.63 -0.53 -5.73
CA GLY A 219 18.58 0.92 -5.89
C GLY A 219 19.92 1.56 -5.60
N PHE A 220 20.06 2.81 -6.04
CA PHE A 220 21.28 3.62 -5.90
C PHE A 220 21.16 4.71 -4.82
N ASP A 221 19.93 5.07 -4.44
CA ASP A 221 19.69 5.87 -3.23
C ASP A 221 19.16 4.94 -2.13
N ILE A 222 19.32 5.31 -0.86
CA ILE A 222 18.70 4.61 0.28
C ILE A 222 17.39 5.30 0.69
N PRO A 223 16.22 4.76 0.32
CA PRO A 223 14.95 5.20 0.87
C PRO A 223 14.88 5.01 2.38
N ILE A 224 14.11 5.86 3.06
CA ILE A 224 13.88 5.78 4.52
C ILE A 224 13.47 4.36 4.95
N ARG A 225 12.60 3.68 4.19
CA ARG A 225 12.15 2.31 4.51
C ARG A 225 13.29 1.27 4.42
N VAL A 226 14.25 1.47 3.51
CA VAL A 226 15.43 0.62 3.38
C VAL A 226 16.35 0.83 4.58
N ASN A 227 16.57 2.11 4.94
CA ASN A 227 17.35 2.50 6.12
C ASN A 227 16.76 1.90 7.40
N GLU A 228 15.47 2.12 7.65
CA GLU A 228 14.77 1.61 8.83
C GLU A 228 14.84 0.08 8.92
N LEU A 229 14.69 -0.64 7.80
CA LEU A 229 14.78 -2.10 7.81
C LEU A 229 16.18 -2.60 8.17
N ALA A 230 17.23 -1.93 7.67
CA ALA A 230 18.60 -2.27 7.99
C ALA A 230 18.89 -2.11 9.49
N LEU A 231 18.50 -0.98 10.08
CA LEU A 231 18.64 -0.72 11.52
C LEU A 231 17.84 -1.72 12.37
N ASP A 232 16.60 -2.01 11.97
CA ASP A 232 15.73 -2.99 12.66
C ASP A 232 16.37 -4.39 12.69
N LEU A 233 17.10 -4.77 11.63
CA LEU A 233 17.81 -6.05 11.56
C LEU A 233 19.11 -6.04 12.35
N LEU A 234 19.80 -4.89 12.43
CA LEU A 234 21.00 -4.72 13.25
C LEU A 234 20.75 -4.93 14.74
N GLN A 235 19.61 -4.48 15.25
CA GLN A 235 19.21 -4.65 16.65
C GLN A 235 19.22 -6.11 17.13
N TYR A 236 19.10 -7.09 16.23
CA TYR A 236 19.19 -8.50 16.63
C TYR A 236 20.61 -8.92 17.01
N PHE A 237 21.64 -8.19 16.57
CA PHE A 237 23.06 -8.50 16.74
C PHE A 237 23.77 -7.58 17.74
N GLU A 238 23.06 -6.59 18.27
CA GLU A 238 23.53 -5.76 19.37
C GLU A 238 23.36 -6.58 20.66
N ASN A 239 24.48 -6.97 21.30
CA ASN A 239 24.45 -7.78 22.52
C ASN A 239 23.81 -6.98 23.67
N ASP A 240 22.87 -7.59 24.42
CA ASP A 240 22.46 -7.18 25.76
C ASP A 240 23.63 -7.40 26.78
N GLU A 241 24.82 -6.86 26.53
CA GLU A 241 25.97 -6.98 27.43
C GLU A 241 25.85 -6.12 28.71
N ASP A 242 24.77 -5.33 28.85
CA ASP A 242 24.52 -4.46 30.02
C ASP A 242 23.58 -5.09 31.08
N ALA A 243 23.24 -6.38 30.98
CA ALA A 243 22.25 -7.01 31.86
C ALA A 243 22.80 -7.73 33.12
N ASP A 244 24.10 -7.71 33.39
CA ASP A 244 24.73 -8.43 34.51
C ASP A 244 25.68 -7.54 35.34
N ASP A 245 25.20 -6.38 35.80
CA ASP A 245 25.84 -5.62 36.89
C ASP A 245 24.90 -5.52 38.12
N ASP A 246 24.33 -6.68 38.52
CA ASP A 246 23.77 -6.86 39.86
C ASP A 246 24.92 -7.10 40.85
N GLU A 247 25.61 -6.03 41.23
CA GLU A 247 26.55 -6.04 42.36
C GLU A 247 25.72 -6.09 43.68
N PRO A 248 25.79 -7.17 44.48
CA PRO A 248 25.02 -7.24 45.71
C PRO A 248 25.72 -6.36 46.76
N TYR A 249 25.06 -5.26 47.14
CA TYR A 249 25.47 -4.47 48.30
C TYR A 249 25.49 -5.34 49.57
N ILE A 250 26.70 -5.56 50.11
CA ILE A 250 26.93 -6.02 51.50
C ILE A 250 26.84 -4.83 52.44
#